data_AF-A0A392Q4K2-F1
#
_entry.id   AF-A0A392Q4K2-F1
#
_cell.length_a   1.000
_cell.length_b   1.000
_cell.length_c   1.000
_cell.angle_alpha   90.00
_cell.angle_beta   90.00
_cell.angle_gamma   90.00
#
_symmetry.space_group_name_H-M   'P 1'
#
loop_
_entity.id
_entity.type
_entity.pdbx_description
1 polymer ?
#
loop_
_entity_poly.entity_id
_entity_poly.type
_entity_poly.pdbx_seq_one_letter_code
_entity_poly.pdbx_strand_id
1 'polypeptide(L)'
;EALLPISLVELIIVNNEMKAFDVSGLRRLSSLKELKFMKCEELESLPENCLPSLLKSLQFWQCSRLESLPGNCLPSLKSLQFWFCEKLELLPEDNLPDSLEMLYIYGCPLLEERGAKCMVANCH
;
A
#
# COMPACT_ATOMS: atom_id res chain seq x y z
N GLU A 1 8.02 8.68 -23.46
CA GLU A 1 7.12 8.11 -22.44
C GLU A 1 6.54 6.80 -22.95
N ALA A 2 6.91 5.68 -22.33
CA ALA A 2 6.24 4.42 -22.57
C ALA A 2 4.98 4.39 -21.68
N LEU A 3 3.80 4.46 -22.29
CA LEU A 3 2.54 4.33 -21.56
C LEU A 3 2.34 2.86 -21.17
N LEU A 4 2.10 2.62 -19.88
CA LEU A 4 1.71 1.29 -19.40
C LEU A 4 0.38 0.85 -20.06
N PRO A 5 0.21 -0.44 -20.36
CA PRO A 5 -1.02 -0.94 -20.96
C PRO A 5 -2.18 -0.81 -19.96
N ILE A 6 -3.32 -0.28 -20.42
CA ILE A 6 -4.53 -0.11 -19.59
C ILE A 6 -5.08 -1.44 -19.06
N SER A 7 -4.72 -2.56 -19.70
CA SER A 7 -5.07 -3.93 -19.31
C SER A 7 -4.18 -4.49 -18.21
N LEU A 8 -3.21 -3.72 -17.69
CA LEU A 8 -2.32 -4.16 -16.62
C LEU A 8 -3.11 -4.50 -15.36
N VAL A 9 -2.91 -5.71 -14.85
CA VAL A 9 -3.60 -6.23 -13.65
C VAL A 9 -2.75 -6.03 -12.39
N GLU A 10 -1.43 -6.14 -12.55
CA GLU A 10 -0.47 -6.01 -11.46
C GLU A 10 0.61 -5.00 -11.86
N LEU A 11 0.93 -4.09 -10.93
CA LEU A 11 2.02 -3.14 -11.07
C LEU A 11 2.97 -3.28 -9.89
N ILE A 12 4.25 -3.50 -10.20
CA ILE A 12 5.33 -3.51 -9.22
C ILE A 12 6.18 -2.26 -9.44
N ILE A 13 6.34 -1.46 -8.39
CA ILE A 13 7.18 -0.28 -8.36
C ILE A 13 8.43 -0.61 -7.57
N VAL A 14 9.57 -0.43 -8.20
CA VAL A 14 10.89 -0.59 -7.59
C VAL A 14 11.67 0.69 -7.82
N ASN A 15 11.77 1.54 -6.80
CA ASN A 15 12.52 2.78 -6.88
C ASN A 15 12.98 3.26 -5.51
N ASN A 16 14.28 3.09 -5.24
CA ASN A 16 14.87 3.45 -3.95
C ASN A 16 14.93 4.97 -3.74
N GLU A 17 14.90 5.79 -4.78
CA GLU A 17 15.04 7.26 -4.69
C GLU A 17 13.68 7.99 -4.68
N MET A 18 12.58 7.26 -4.84
CA MET A 18 11.24 7.84 -4.93
C MET A 18 10.75 8.30 -3.56
N LYS A 19 10.69 9.62 -3.35
CA LYS A 19 10.15 10.23 -2.13
C LYS A 19 8.63 10.27 -2.05
N ALA A 20 8.01 10.54 -3.20
CA ALA A 20 6.57 10.63 -3.36
C ALA A 20 6.16 9.90 -4.64
N PHE A 21 5.05 9.18 -4.57
CA PHE A 21 4.49 8.47 -5.70
C PHE A 21 3.27 9.22 -6.25
N ASP A 22 3.22 9.54 -7.55
CA ASP A 22 2.01 10.13 -8.12
C ASP A 22 1.06 9.04 -8.64
N VAL A 23 -0.07 8.87 -7.95
CA VAL A 23 -1.14 7.94 -8.32
C VAL A 23 -1.96 8.39 -9.52
N SER A 24 -1.81 9.63 -10.02
CA SER A 24 -2.57 10.13 -11.17
C SER A 24 -2.38 9.25 -12.41
N GLY A 25 -1.18 8.73 -12.61
CA GLY A 25 -0.85 7.80 -13.69
C GLY A 25 -1.58 6.46 -13.59
N LEU A 26 -1.96 6.03 -12.38
CA LEU A 26 -2.67 4.78 -12.14
C LEU A 26 -4.16 4.85 -12.46
N ARG A 27 -4.76 6.05 -12.47
CA ARG A 27 -6.20 6.22 -12.74
C ARG A 27 -6.62 5.69 -14.12
N ARG A 28 -5.68 5.65 -15.06
CA ARG A 28 -5.90 5.13 -16.41
C ARG A 28 -5.83 3.60 -16.47
N LEU A 29 -5.25 2.95 -15.46
CA LEU A 29 -5.11 1.51 -15.38
C LEU A 29 -6.40 0.91 -14.80
N SER A 30 -7.46 0.95 -15.61
CA SER A 30 -8.81 0.48 -15.23
C SER A 30 -8.88 -1.02 -14.95
N SER A 31 -7.83 -1.79 -15.20
CA SER A 31 -7.76 -3.21 -14.88
C SER A 31 -6.86 -3.55 -13.69
N LEU A 32 -6.23 -2.54 -13.07
CA LEU A 32 -5.25 -2.74 -12.01
C LEU A 32 -5.95 -3.24 -10.74
N LYS A 33 -5.50 -4.41 -10.27
CA LYS A 33 -5.99 -5.08 -9.05
C LYS A 33 -4.92 -5.17 -7.99
N GLU A 34 -3.64 -5.20 -8.37
CA GLU A 34 -2.52 -5.37 -7.46
C GLU A 34 -1.48 -4.25 -7.66
N LEU A 35 -1.10 -3.60 -6.56
CA LEU A 35 -0.05 -2.59 -6.54
C LEU A 35 0.97 -2.96 -5.46
N LYS A 36 2.22 -3.12 -5.86
CA LYS A 36 3.32 -3.56 -4.99
C LYS A 36 4.44 -2.53 -5.04
N PHE A 37 4.85 -2.03 -3.88
CA PHE A 37 6.05 -1.21 -3.72
C PHE A 37 7.14 -2.10 -3.13
N MET A 38 8.26 -2.25 -3.84
CA MET A 38 9.38 -3.06 -3.37
C MET A 38 10.64 -2.19 -3.30
N LYS A 39 11.30 -2.19 -2.14
CA LYS A 39 12.54 -1.43 -1.89
C LYS A 39 12.40 0.07 -2.17
N CYS A 40 11.21 0.64 -1.95
CA CYS A 40 11.00 2.08 -2.07
C CYS A 40 11.44 2.77 -0.77
N GLU A 41 12.74 2.74 -0.50
CA GLU A 41 13.33 3.12 0.80
C GLU A 41 13.13 4.60 1.14
N GLU A 42 13.07 5.47 0.13
CA GLU A 42 12.83 6.90 0.30
C GLU A 42 11.34 7.30 0.32
N LEU A 43 10.40 6.36 0.07
CA LEU A 43 8.98 6.68 0.00
C LEU A 43 8.43 7.00 1.40
N GLU A 44 8.03 8.24 1.61
CA GLU A 44 7.56 8.70 2.94
C GLU A 44 6.04 8.53 3.10
N SER A 45 5.28 8.75 2.03
CA SER A 45 3.82 8.62 2.02
C SER A 45 3.27 8.40 0.61
N LEU A 46 2.03 7.91 0.53
CA LEU A 46 1.23 7.99 -0.68
C LEU A 46 0.46 9.32 -0.72
N PRO A 47 0.23 9.91 -1.91
CA PRO A 47 -0.51 11.16 -2.05
C PRO A 47 -1.97 10.94 -1.65
N GLU A 48 -2.65 12.02 -1.22
CA GLU A 48 -4.06 12.00 -0.82
C GLU A 48 -5.05 11.66 -1.95
N ASN A 49 -4.56 11.56 -3.19
CA ASN A 49 -5.35 11.21 -4.36
C ASN A 49 -5.77 9.73 -4.33
N CYS A 50 -7.06 9.44 -4.52
CA CYS A 50 -7.58 8.07 -4.49
C CYS A 50 -6.84 7.10 -5.43
N LEU A 51 -6.50 5.92 -4.90
CA LEU A 51 -6.05 4.76 -5.68
C LEU A 51 -7.14 4.31 -6.68
N PRO A 52 -6.79 3.53 -7.72
CA PRO A 52 -7.78 2.99 -8.65
C PRO A 52 -8.89 2.22 -7.93
N SER A 53 -10.15 2.45 -8.29
CA SER A 53 -11.33 1.87 -7.60
C SER A 53 -11.41 0.34 -7.66
N LEU A 54 -10.73 -0.27 -8.61
CA LEU A 54 -10.68 -1.71 -8.80
C LEU A 54 -9.49 -2.38 -8.09
N LEU A 55 -8.62 -1.59 -7.45
CA LEU A 55 -7.49 -2.10 -6.70
C LEU A 55 -7.99 -2.96 -5.53
N LYS A 56 -7.45 -4.17 -5.41
CA LYS A 56 -7.83 -5.15 -4.37
C LYS A 56 -6.70 -5.47 -3.42
N SER A 57 -5.45 -5.38 -3.87
CA SER A 57 -4.27 -5.64 -3.04
C SER A 57 -3.28 -4.49 -3.13
N LEU A 58 -2.83 -4.03 -1.97
CA LEU A 58 -1.77 -3.04 -1.81
C LEU A 58 -0.69 -3.62 -0.89
N GLN A 59 0.55 -3.58 -1.36
CA GLN A 59 1.67 -4.28 -0.73
C GLN A 59 2.90 -3.36 -0.66
N PHE A 60 3.55 -3.33 0.50
CA PHE A 60 4.80 -2.58 0.71
C PHE A 60 5.87 -3.51 1.29
N TRP A 61 6.96 -3.67 0.55
CA TRP A 61 8.10 -4.48 0.95
C TRP A 61 9.33 -3.59 1.06
N GLN A 62 9.98 -3.55 2.23
CA GLN A 62 11.20 -2.77 2.49
C GLN A 62 11.03 -1.30 2.07
N CYS A 63 9.91 -0.68 2.44
CA CYS A 63 9.68 0.75 2.28
C CYS A 63 10.00 1.45 3.61
N SER A 64 11.29 1.50 3.96
CA SER A 64 11.72 1.78 5.33
C SER A 64 11.35 3.17 5.84
N ARG A 65 11.16 4.16 4.96
CA ARG A 65 10.75 5.53 5.34
C ARG A 65 9.26 5.79 5.24
N LEU A 66 8.45 4.79 4.89
CA LEU A 66 7.00 4.95 4.81
C LEU A 66 6.44 5.16 6.22
N GLU A 67 5.87 6.34 6.48
CA GLU A 67 5.40 6.72 7.81
C GLU A 67 3.91 6.43 8.01
N SER A 68 3.11 6.62 6.96
CA SER A 68 1.64 6.49 7.02
C SER A 68 1.01 6.23 5.66
N LEU A 69 -0.26 5.84 5.68
CA LEU A 69 -1.13 5.76 4.50
C LEU A 69 -2.21 6.86 4.51
N PRO A 70 -2.64 7.34 3.34
CA PRO A 70 -3.78 8.24 3.24
C PRO A 70 -5.08 7.49 3.56
N GLY A 71 -5.76 7.87 4.64
CA GLY A 71 -6.97 7.17 5.10
C GLY A 71 -8.16 7.23 4.14
N ASN A 72 -8.31 8.32 3.39
CA ASN A 72 -9.51 8.56 2.58
C ASN A 72 -9.45 7.88 1.19
N CYS A 73 -8.43 7.04 0.96
CA CYS A 73 -7.86 6.80 -0.36
C CYS A 73 -7.67 5.30 -0.68
N LEU A 74 -8.29 4.41 0.09
CA LEU A 74 -8.22 2.95 -0.07
C LEU A 74 -9.58 2.38 -0.55
N PRO A 75 -10.03 2.64 -1.80
CA PRO A 75 -11.34 2.20 -2.25
C PRO A 75 -11.43 0.68 -2.35
N SER A 76 -12.37 0.08 -1.64
CA SER A 76 -12.74 -1.35 -1.73
C SER A 76 -11.56 -2.34 -1.68
N LEU A 77 -10.48 -1.98 -0.98
CA LEU A 77 -9.29 -2.81 -0.83
C LEU A 77 -9.65 -4.06 -0.02
N LYS A 78 -9.18 -5.22 -0.48
CA LYS A 78 -9.37 -6.51 0.21
C LYS A 78 -8.14 -6.93 0.98
N SER A 79 -6.95 -6.55 0.52
CA SER A 79 -5.68 -6.97 1.10
C SER A 79 -4.72 -5.79 1.22
N LEU A 80 -4.23 -5.57 2.43
CA LEU A 80 -3.21 -4.59 2.76
C LEU A 80 -2.07 -5.29 3.49
N GLN A 81 -0.85 -5.18 2.97
CA GLN A 81 0.28 -5.94 3.50
C GLN A 81 1.55 -5.09 3.58
N PHE A 82 2.26 -5.21 4.70
CA PHE A 82 3.51 -4.54 4.97
C PHE A 82 4.57 -5.55 5.43
N TRP A 83 5.74 -5.47 4.81
CA TRP A 83 6.92 -6.24 5.19
C TRP A 83 8.10 -5.29 5.36
N PHE A 84 8.76 -5.35 6.51
CA PHE A 84 9.99 -4.61 6.78
C PHE A 84 9.86 -3.09 6.56
N CYS A 85 8.76 -2.48 7.04
CA CYS A 85 8.55 -1.03 6.97
C CYS A 85 8.84 -0.42 8.35
N GLU A 86 10.08 0.01 8.55
CA GLU A 86 10.61 0.39 9.88
C GLU A 86 9.96 1.64 10.47
N LYS A 87 9.67 2.64 9.63
CA LYS A 87 9.07 3.90 10.06
C LYS A 87 7.54 3.93 10.03
N LEU A 88 6.88 2.84 9.68
CA LEU A 88 5.43 2.81 9.61
C LEU A 88 4.88 2.90 11.04
N GLU A 89 4.34 4.05 11.42
CA GLU A 89 3.89 4.32 12.79
C GLU A 89 2.38 4.11 12.97
N LEU A 90 1.61 4.39 11.92
CA LEU A 90 0.16 4.47 12.00
C LEU A 90 -0.48 3.91 10.74
N LEU A 91 -1.48 3.06 10.95
CA LEU A 91 -2.51 2.84 9.96
C LEU A 91 -3.58 3.93 10.10
N PRO A 92 -4.39 4.16 9.06
CA PRO A 92 -5.59 4.97 9.20
C PRO A 92 -6.60 4.22 10.08
N GLU A 93 -6.50 4.33 11.41
CA GLU A 93 -7.31 3.55 12.37
C GLU A 93 -8.83 3.69 12.13
N ASP A 94 -9.28 4.88 11.74
CA ASP A 94 -10.70 5.17 11.43
C ASP A 94 -11.09 4.96 9.95
N ASN A 95 -10.15 4.51 9.11
CA ASN A 95 -10.22 4.71 7.66
C ASN A 95 -9.73 3.50 6.84
N LEU A 96 -9.49 2.34 7.47
CA LEU A 96 -9.37 1.10 6.72
C LEU A 96 -10.73 0.78 6.07
N PRO A 97 -10.76 0.36 4.80
CA PRO A 97 -12.02 0.11 4.13
C PRO A 97 -12.73 -1.09 4.75
N ASP A 98 -14.05 -1.01 4.92
CA ASP A 98 -14.90 -2.11 5.42
C ASP A 98 -14.76 -3.42 4.61
N SER A 99 -14.29 -3.31 3.37
CA SER A 99 -14.00 -4.45 2.50
C SER A 99 -12.69 -5.17 2.81
N LEU A 100 -11.88 -4.67 3.76
CA LEU A 100 -10.57 -5.22 4.05
C LEU A 100 -10.72 -6.61 4.67
N GLU A 101 -10.36 -7.61 3.89
CA GLU A 101 -10.41 -9.01 4.26
C GLU A 101 -9.07 -9.52 4.76
N MET A 102 -7.96 -8.78 4.55
CA MET A 102 -6.60 -9.17 4.91
C MET A 102 -5.74 -7.97 5.29
N LEU A 103 -5.24 -7.96 6.53
CA LEU A 103 -4.17 -7.08 6.98
C LEU A 103 -2.99 -7.92 7.44
N TYR A 104 -1.85 -7.79 6.75
CA TYR A 104 -0.61 -8.47 7.10
C TYR A 104 0.47 -7.44 7.47
N ILE A 105 1.09 -7.61 8.63
CA ILE A 105 2.15 -6.74 9.12
C ILE A 105 3.27 -7.64 9.62
N TYR A 106 4.47 -7.46 9.08
CA TYR A 106 5.65 -8.23 9.49
C TYR A 106 6.90 -7.37 9.44
N GLY A 107 7.66 -7.34 10.53
CA GLY A 107 8.91 -6.58 10.59
C GLY A 107 8.65 -5.07 10.54
N CYS A 108 7.52 -4.62 11.08
CA CYS A 108 7.17 -3.19 11.17
C CYS A 108 7.13 -2.78 12.65
N PRO A 109 8.30 -2.55 13.28
CA PRO A 109 8.43 -2.46 14.74
C PRO A 109 7.57 -1.35 15.36
N LEU A 110 7.54 -0.15 14.77
CA LEU A 110 6.77 0.98 15.32
C LEU A 110 5.26 0.72 15.31
N LEU A 111 4.76 0.03 14.29
CA LEU A 111 3.35 -0.34 14.18
C LEU A 111 3.02 -1.52 15.12
N GLU A 112 3.89 -2.53 15.19
CA GLU A 112 3.74 -3.70 16.07
C GLU A 112 3.77 -3.31 17.56
N GLU A 113 4.63 -2.36 17.96
CA GLU A 113 4.71 -1.82 19.33
C GLU A 113 3.41 -1.14 19.79
N ARG A 114 2.65 -0.55 18.85
CA ARG A 114 1.37 0.10 19.13
C ARG A 114 0.20 -0.87 19.23
N GLY A 115 0.45 -2.18 19.19
CA GLY A 115 -0.57 -3.20 19.35
C GLY A 115 -1.40 -3.44 18.08
N ALA A 116 -0.95 -2.93 16.92
CA ALA A 116 -1.46 -3.36 15.63
C ALA A 116 -1.03 -4.82 15.39
N LYS A 117 -1.80 -5.74 15.95
CA LYS A 117 -1.64 -7.16 15.68
C LYS A 117 -2.25 -7.44 14.31
N CYS A 118 -1.55 -8.27 13.55
CA CYS A 118 -2.06 -8.88 12.32
C CYS A 118 -3.49 -9.40 12.57
N MET A 119 -4.49 -8.69 12.05
CA MET A 119 -5.86 -9.16 12.05
C MET A 119 -6.16 -9.58 10.64
N VAL A 120 -6.21 -10.89 10.40
CA VAL A 120 -7.18 -11.53 9.49
C VAL A 120 -7.11 -13.06 9.55
N ALA A 121 -8.29 -13.68 9.35
CA ALA A 121 -8.51 -15.10 9.12
C ALA A 121 -7.58 -15.67 8.03
N ASN A 122 -6.90 -16.78 8.33
CA ASN A 122 -5.90 -17.49 7.50
C ASN A 122 -4.43 -17.14 7.75
N CYS A 123 -4.04 -16.88 9.00
CA CYS A 123 -2.71 -17.34 9.44
C CYS A 123 -2.83 -18.82 9.79
N HIS A 124 -2.42 -19.70 8.86
CA HIS A 124 -2.08 -21.09 9.16
C HIS A 124 -0.57 -21.22 9.24
#